data_AF-A0A2D6JHN3-F1
#
_entry.id   AF-A0A2D6JHN3-F1
#
_cell.length_a   1.000
_cell.length_b   1.000
_cell.length_c   1.000
_cell.angle_alpha   90.00
_cell.angle_beta   90.00
_cell.angle_gamma   90.00
#
_symmetry.space_group_name_H-M   'P 1'
#
loop_
_entity.id
_entity.type
_entity.pdbx_description
1 polymer ?
#
loop_
_entity_poly.entity_id
_entity_poly.type
_entity_poly.pdbx_seq_one_letter_code
_entity_poly.pdbx_strand_id
1 'polypeptide(L)'
;MKTPILSQGCKNFGEYLRDMRKIAGITQMQIAKELGFTSAQFISNYERGLCYPSENNLKQISDIINLDFEKLVANFISSKAMDMKERLGLMEVSA
;
A
#
# COMPACT_ATOMS: atom_id res chain seq x y z
N MET A 1 6.42 22.55 -3.28
CA MET A 1 5.11 22.44 -2.59
C MET A 1 5.29 21.59 -1.35
N LYS A 2 4.77 22.01 -0.20
CA LYS A 2 4.87 21.25 1.05
C LYS A 2 3.72 20.23 1.08
N THR A 3 4.05 18.94 1.02
CA THR A 3 3.08 17.85 1.19
C THR A 3 2.50 17.90 2.61
N PRO A 4 1.17 17.81 2.80
CA PRO A 4 0.58 17.82 4.12
C PRO A 4 0.94 16.52 4.85
N ILE A 5 1.40 16.67 6.09
CA ILE A 5 1.68 15.57 7.02
C ILE A 5 0.31 15.05 7.50
N LEU A 6 -0.14 13.92 6.95
CA LEU A 6 -1.34 13.25 7.43
C LEU A 6 -1.07 12.65 8.82
N SER A 7 -1.97 12.96 9.75
CA SER A 7 -1.93 12.66 11.18
C SER A 7 -1.71 11.18 11.51
N GLN A 8 -0.86 10.99 12.51
CA GLN A 8 -0.46 9.76 13.20
C GLN A 8 -1.62 8.81 13.59
N GLY A 9 -1.68 7.69 12.87
CA GLY A 9 -1.89 6.33 13.34
C GLY A 9 -1.06 5.48 12.38
N CYS A 10 -0.32 4.45 12.82
CA CYS A 10 0.55 3.69 11.90
C CYS A 10 -0.29 2.94 10.86
N LYS A 11 -0.62 3.60 9.75
CA LYS A 11 -1.38 3.03 8.64
C LYS A 11 -0.60 1.86 8.08
N ASN A 12 -1.27 0.71 7.96
CA ASN A 12 -0.71 -0.40 7.22
C ASN A 12 -0.55 -0.03 5.74
N PHE A 13 0.25 -0.81 5.01
CA PHE A 13 0.54 -0.57 3.60
C PHE A 13 -0.69 -0.36 2.73
N GLY A 14 -1.76 -1.12 2.97
CA GLY A 14 -2.99 -1.01 2.19
C GLY A 14 -3.65 0.36 2.33
N GLU A 15 -3.75 0.86 3.55
CA GLU A 15 -4.30 2.18 3.83
C GLU A 15 -3.44 3.30 3.24
N TYR A 16 -2.11 3.18 3.38
CA TYR A 16 -1.17 4.13 2.78
C TYR A 16 -1.31 4.18 1.24
N LEU A 17 -1.35 3.01 0.60
CA LEU A 17 -1.54 2.91 -0.85
C LEU A 17 -2.86 3.53 -1.30
N ARG A 18 -3.94 3.27 -0.56
CA ARG A 18 -5.28 3.83 -0.83
C ARG A 18 -5.27 5.35 -0.78
N ASP A 19 -4.60 5.93 0.21
CA ASP A 19 -4.53 7.37 0.38
C ASP A 19 -3.71 8.02 -0.72
N MET A 20 -2.55 7.45 -1.04
CA MET A 20 -1.72 7.95 -2.14
C MET A 20 -2.45 7.87 -3.48
N ARG A 21 -3.19 6.78 -3.73
CA ARG A 21 -4.06 6.68 -4.91
C ARG A 21 -5.11 7.80 -4.95
N LYS A 22 -5.80 8.04 -3.83
CA LYS A 22 -6.83 9.10 -3.76
C LYS A 22 -6.22 10.48 -3.97
N ILE A 23 -5.04 10.75 -3.42
CA ILE A 23 -4.28 11.99 -3.64
C ILE A 23 -3.91 12.15 -5.12
N ALA A 24 -3.52 11.07 -5.78
CA ALA A 24 -3.25 11.05 -7.23
C ALA A 24 -4.52 11.19 -8.08
N GLY A 25 -5.73 11.15 -7.49
CA GLY A 25 -6.99 11.37 -8.20
C GLY A 25 -7.40 10.23 -9.13
N ILE A 26 -6.83 9.03 -8.97
CA ILE A 26 -7.12 7.88 -9.84
C ILE A 26 -7.95 6.80 -9.12
N THR A 27 -8.70 6.04 -9.90
CA THR A 27 -9.53 4.92 -9.43
C THR A 27 -8.71 3.63 -9.32
N GLN A 28 -9.21 2.69 -8.52
CA GLN A 28 -8.62 1.34 -8.44
C GLN A 28 -8.60 0.66 -9.83
N MET A 29 -9.64 0.88 -10.64
CA MET A 29 -9.74 0.33 -11.99
C MET A 29 -8.68 0.91 -12.94
N GLN A 30 -8.32 2.18 -12.80
CA GLN A 30 -7.25 2.78 -13.61
C GLN A 30 -5.91 2.11 -13.32
N ILE A 31 -5.52 1.94 -12.05
CA ILE A 31 -4.31 1.19 -11.71
C ILE A 31 -4.38 -0.24 -12.24
N ALA A 32 -5.52 -0.92 -12.05
CA ALA A 32 -5.70 -2.29 -12.53
C ALA A 32 -5.46 -2.42 -14.04
N LYS A 33 -5.98 -1.49 -14.84
CA LYS A 33 -5.78 -1.46 -16.30
C LYS A 33 -4.32 -1.26 -16.68
N GLU A 34 -3.62 -0.34 -16.04
CA GLU A 34 -2.18 -0.11 -16.27
C GLU A 34 -1.32 -1.33 -15.90
N LEU A 35 -1.75 -2.11 -14.91
CA LEU A 35 -1.12 -3.38 -14.54
C LEU A 35 -1.56 -4.58 -15.42
N GLY A 36 -2.41 -4.36 -16.42
CA GLY A 36 -2.93 -5.42 -17.30
C GLY A 36 -4.01 -6.31 -16.67
N PHE A 37 -4.62 -5.89 -15.56
CA PHE A 37 -5.72 -6.61 -14.93
C PHE A 37 -7.07 -6.23 -15.56
N THR A 38 -7.96 -7.24 -15.64
CA THR A 38 -9.33 -7.07 -16.15
C THR A 38 -10.30 -6.56 -15.09
N SER A 39 -9.91 -6.55 -13.81
CA SER A 39 -10.74 -6.07 -12.71
C SER A 39 -9.94 -5.37 -11.62
N ALA A 40 -10.62 -4.54 -10.83
CA ALA A 40 -10.02 -3.82 -9.70
C ALA A 40 -9.79 -4.69 -8.45
N GLN A 41 -10.06 -6.00 -8.50
CA GLN A 41 -10.08 -6.87 -7.33
C GLN A 41 -8.73 -6.93 -6.62
N PHE A 42 -7.62 -7.01 -7.37
CA PHE A 42 -6.28 -7.05 -6.78
C PHE A 42 -5.95 -5.74 -6.05
N ILE A 43 -6.25 -4.59 -6.67
CA ILE A 43 -6.01 -3.28 -6.04
C ILE A 43 -6.85 -3.13 -4.77
N SER A 44 -8.12 -3.56 -4.81
CA SER A 44 -8.99 -3.60 -3.63
C SER A 44 -8.47 -4.54 -2.53
N ASN A 45 -7.87 -5.68 -2.89
CA ASN A 45 -7.26 -6.60 -1.92
C ASN A 45 -6.01 -5.99 -1.29
N TYR A 46 -5.16 -5.32 -2.08
CA TYR A 46 -3.97 -4.61 -1.58
C TYR A 46 -4.37 -3.51 -0.59
N GLU A 47 -5.34 -2.66 -0.95
CA GLU A 47 -5.81 -1.55 -0.11
C GLU A 47 -6.47 -1.99 1.20
N ARG A 48 -6.97 -3.24 1.27
CA ARG A 48 -7.58 -3.83 2.46
C ARG A 48 -6.60 -4.71 3.26
N GLY A 49 -5.34 -4.81 2.83
CA GLY A 49 -4.33 -5.65 3.49
C GLY A 49 -4.59 -7.15 3.37
N LEU A 50 -5.42 -7.61 2.43
CA LEU A 50 -5.71 -9.03 2.26
C LEU A 50 -4.59 -9.79 1.54
N CYS A 51 -3.85 -9.09 0.69
CA CYS A 51 -2.64 -9.60 0.06
C CYS A 51 -1.70 -8.45 -0.27
N TYR A 52 -0.45 -8.80 -0.56
CA TYR A 52 0.59 -7.86 -0.95
C TYR A 52 0.83 -7.91 -2.47
N PRO A 53 1.12 -6.77 -3.11
CA PRO A 53 1.59 -6.75 -4.50
C PRO A 53 2.93 -7.49 -4.66
N SER A 54 3.20 -7.98 -5.87
CA SER A 54 4.53 -8.41 -6.28
C SER A 54 5.49 -7.21 -6.38
N GLU A 55 6.80 -7.46 -6.40
CA GLU A 55 7.80 -6.40 -6.59
C GLU A 55 7.57 -5.63 -7.90
N ASN A 56 7.30 -6.33 -9.00
CA ASN A 56 7.02 -5.71 -10.29
C ASN A 56 5.78 -4.80 -10.22
N ASN A 57 4.68 -5.29 -9.62
CA ASN A 57 3.47 -4.49 -9.47
C ASN A 57 3.71 -3.29 -8.55
N LEU A 58 4.50 -3.46 -7.48
CA LEU A 58 4.83 -2.37 -6.56
C LEU A 58 5.57 -1.23 -7.28
N LYS A 59 6.53 -1.58 -8.15
CA LYS A 59 7.27 -0.61 -8.97
C LYS A 59 6.36 0.08 -9.99
N GLN A 60 5.53 -0.67 -10.70
CA GLN A 60 4.58 -0.07 -11.63
C GLN A 60 3.58 0.84 -10.92
N ILE A 61 3.09 0.44 -9.74
CA ILE A 61 2.19 1.25 -8.93
C ILE A 61 2.85 2.57 -8.53
N SER A 62 4.12 2.57 -8.08
CA SER A 62 4.81 3.81 -7.73
C SER A 62 4.88 4.78 -8.91
N ASP A 63 5.14 4.25 -10.11
CA ASP A 63 5.21 5.06 -11.33
C ASP A 63 3.83 5.65 -11.67
N ILE A 64 2.76 4.84 -11.59
CA ILE A 64 1.38 5.25 -11.92
C ILE A 64 0.88 6.36 -10.98
N ILE A 65 1.14 6.26 -9.67
CA ILE A 65 0.67 7.24 -8.68
C ILE A 65 1.69 8.36 -8.40
N ASN A 66 2.78 8.41 -9.16
CA ASN A 66 3.90 9.34 -9.01
C ASN A 66 4.39 9.44 -7.56
N LEU A 67 4.65 8.28 -6.96
CA LEU A 67 5.14 8.16 -5.60
C LEU A 67 6.61 7.75 -5.61
N ASP A 68 7.36 8.30 -4.67
CA ASP A 68 8.72 7.88 -4.36
C ASP A 68 8.76 6.38 -4.00
N PHE A 69 9.38 5.59 -4.87
CA PHE A 69 9.44 4.13 -4.75
C PHE A 69 10.10 3.70 -3.43
N GLU A 70 11.12 4.41 -2.95
CA GLU A 70 11.81 4.07 -1.70
C GLU A 70 10.87 4.18 -0.51
N LYS A 71 10.04 5.23 -0.47
CA LYS A 71 9.03 5.42 0.58
C LYS A 71 7.95 4.34 0.53
N LEU A 72 7.50 3.98 -0.67
CA LEU A 72 6.51 2.94 -0.86
C LEU A 72 7.04 1.57 -0.37
N VAL A 73 8.27 1.23 -0.75
CA VAL A 73 8.93 -0.01 -0.34
C VAL A 73 9.20 -0.05 1.16
N ALA A 74 9.66 1.04 1.76
CA ALA A 74 9.88 1.11 3.20
C ALA A 74 8.59 0.84 4.00
N ASN A 75 7.48 1.43 3.57
CA ASN A 75 6.17 1.19 4.19
C ASN A 75 5.68 -0.25 3.96
N PHE A 76 5.88 -0.80 2.76
CA PHE A 76 5.56 -2.19 2.42
C PHE A 76 6.31 -3.20 3.30
N ILE A 77 7.64 -3.05 3.44
CA ILE A 77 8.47 -3.95 4.24
C ILE A 77 8.08 -3.86 5.71
N SER A 78 7.87 -2.65 6.22
CA SER A 78 7.48 -2.43 7.61
C SER A 78 6.15 -3.10 7.94
N SER A 79 5.14 -2.93 7.07
CA SER A 79 3.82 -3.55 7.24
C SER A 79 3.92 -5.08 7.18
N LYS A 80 4.63 -5.62 6.17
CA LYS A 80 4.78 -7.06 6.01
C LYS A 80 5.52 -7.70 7.19
N ALA A 81 6.49 -7.00 7.78
CA ALA A 81 7.19 -7.44 8.98
C ALA A 81 6.30 -7.39 10.23
N MET A 82 5.45 -6.38 10.37
CA MET A 82 4.46 -6.29 11.45
C MET A 82 3.45 -7.45 11.37
N ASP A 83 2.86 -7.69 10.20
CA ASP A 83 1.92 -8.80 9.99
C ASP A 83 2.57 -10.15 10.29
N MET A 84 3.85 -10.33 9.92
CA MET A 84 4.58 -11.56 10.23
C MET A 84 4.77 -11.73 11.73
N LYS A 85 5.16 -10.67 12.44
CA LYS A 85 5.33 -10.71 13.90
C LYS A 85 4.02 -11.02 14.62
N GLU A 86 2.92 -10.43 14.18
CA GLU A 86 1.58 -10.71 14.73
C GLU A 86 1.21 -12.19 14.54
N ARG A 87 1.37 -12.72 13.33
CA ARG A 87 1.05 -14.13 13.02
C ARG A 87 1.92 -15.13 13.76
N LEU A 88 3.15 -14.74 14.10
CA LEU A 88 4.07 -15.53 14.92
C LEU A 88 3.85 -15.33 16.42
N GLY A 89 2.93 -14.46 16.84
CA GLY A 89 2.67 -14.16 18.25
C GLY A 89 3.82 -13.38 18.94
N LEU A 90 4.66 -12.69 18.16
CA LEU A 90 5.83 -11.95 18.64
C LEU A 90 5.52 -10.49 19.02
N MET A 91 4.24 -10.12 19.04
CA MET A 91 3.79 -8.83 19.57
C MET A 91 3.12 -9.08 20.92
N GLU A 92 3.74 -8.63 22.01
CA GLU A 92 3.04 -8.56 23.29
C GLU A 92 1.96 -7.49 23.20
N VAL A 93 0.71 -7.92 23.16
CA VAL A 93 -0.43 -7.03 23.40
C VAL A 93 -0.36 -6.66 24.88
N SER A 94 0.18 -5.48 25.18
CA SER A 94 -0.06 -4.87 26.48
C SER A 94 -1.56 -4.59 26.55
N ALA A 95 -2.26 -5.39 27.34
CA ALA A 95 -3.64 -5.16 27.74
C ALA A 95 -3.75 -3.87 28.56
#